data_AF-K3Y8A0-F1
#
_entry.id   AF-K3Y8A0-F1
#
_cell.length_a   1.000
_cell.length_b   1.000
_cell.length_c   1.000
_cell.angle_alpha   90.00
_cell.angle_beta   90.00
_cell.angle_gamma   90.00
#
_symmetry.space_group_name_H-M   'P 1'
#
loop_
_entity.id
_entity.type
_entity.pdbx_description
1 polymer ?
#
loop_
_entity_poly.entity_id
_entity_poly.type
_entity_poly.pdbx_seq_one_letter_code
_entity_poly.pdbx_strand_id
1 'polypeptide(L)'
;MACMQKSANVVKQLNNVYSPSTFFGNLLQHIVRLTNPSHSMFIEAMIGWFDAGGHELLGMRFFNLLELCVGQVGLACLDSLVHILIKHSMENTVKGLHTLVDAKRQGDLTKMDDLLGPPMSIPLMGWLSYKQMVKMLHSSWGSLVEKLATIGQLQLVRTLISFKLRSACKIKANTITSAVEVLVSSLYMHKRVFERGDEDETVRFFLHNIKEKQNFCGLFSPFQVIYISEDPPMFLTRLLSLFSISQLSRYVLDVHLGNLTSPLKRSTADFSAVIIGLGTILRQFDSFYMTQYIQFMVQYIRTAEAAFNATTETPKGATHSSEAPKAVFWLMSLCKYMDVSGDVVESCLPASALAILQS
;
A
#
# COMPACT_ATOMS: atom_id res chain seq x y z
N MET A 1 -20.21 9.99 -28.25
CA MET A 1 -21.03 10.75 -27.27
C MET A 1 -21.85 9.86 -26.33
N ALA A 2 -22.50 8.78 -26.79
CA ALA A 2 -23.30 7.88 -25.92
C ALA A 2 -22.51 7.12 -24.82
N CYS A 3 -21.22 6.81 -25.04
CA CYS A 3 -20.38 6.11 -24.05
C CYS A 3 -20.01 7.00 -22.84
N MET A 4 -19.76 8.29 -23.07
CA MET A 4 -19.48 9.26 -21.99
C MET A 4 -20.70 9.54 -21.11
N GLN A 5 -21.90 9.50 -21.69
CA GLN A 5 -23.16 9.70 -20.96
C GLN A 5 -23.53 8.52 -20.04
N LYS A 6 -23.16 7.29 -20.41
CA LYS A 6 -23.31 6.09 -19.54
C LYS A 6 -22.39 6.17 -18.32
N SER A 7 -21.14 6.60 -18.48
CA SER A 7 -20.16 6.70 -17.39
C SER A 7 -20.57 7.72 -16.32
N ALA A 8 -21.06 8.90 -16.72
CA ALA A 8 -21.54 9.92 -15.77
C ALA A 8 -22.78 9.49 -14.97
N ASN A 9 -23.64 8.65 -15.56
CA ASN A 9 -24.85 8.14 -14.89
C ASN A 9 -24.52 7.03 -13.87
N VAL A 10 -23.53 6.18 -14.17
CA VAL A 10 -23.00 5.17 -13.24
C VAL A 10 -22.28 5.84 -12.06
N VAL A 11 -21.51 6.90 -12.28
CA VAL A 11 -20.85 7.66 -11.20
C VAL A 11 -21.87 8.37 -10.28
N LYS A 12 -22.96 8.94 -10.83
CA LYS A 12 -24.06 9.48 -10.02
C LYS A 12 -24.81 8.41 -9.23
N GLN A 13 -25.01 7.22 -9.81
CA GLN A 13 -25.63 6.09 -9.11
C GLN A 13 -24.71 5.54 -8.00
N LEU A 14 -23.40 5.45 -8.22
CA LEU A 14 -22.43 5.03 -7.21
C LEU A 14 -22.34 6.03 -6.04
N ASN A 15 -22.40 7.34 -6.31
CA ASN A 15 -22.49 8.36 -5.27
C ASN A 15 -23.71 8.21 -4.35
N ASN A 16 -24.83 7.67 -4.86
CA ASN A 16 -26.00 7.33 -4.05
C ASN A 16 -25.79 6.05 -3.20
N VAL A 17 -24.91 5.11 -3.61
CA VAL A 17 -24.63 3.88 -2.84
C VAL A 17 -23.67 4.13 -1.67
N TYR A 18 -22.79 5.13 -1.76
CA TYR A 18 -21.99 5.60 -0.62
C TYR A 18 -22.80 6.35 0.43
N SER A 19 -24.04 6.72 0.11
CA SER A 19 -24.87 7.46 1.06
C SER A 19 -25.06 6.61 2.33
N PRO A 20 -24.80 7.19 3.52
CA PRO A 20 -25.09 6.55 4.81
C PRO A 20 -26.56 6.14 4.96
N SER A 21 -27.44 6.64 4.09
CA SER A 21 -28.86 6.28 4.05
C SER A 21 -29.13 4.88 3.47
N THR A 22 -28.17 4.24 2.79
CA THR A 22 -28.31 2.86 2.31
C THR A 22 -27.73 1.86 3.31
N PHE A 23 -28.26 0.63 3.32
CA PHE A 23 -27.74 -0.44 4.18
C PHE A 23 -26.23 -0.68 3.96
N PHE A 24 -25.80 -0.83 2.69
CA PHE A 24 -24.39 -1.06 2.36
C PHE A 24 -23.50 0.15 2.63
N GLY A 25 -23.99 1.37 2.40
CA GLY A 25 -23.26 2.60 2.73
C GLY A 25 -23.01 2.74 4.24
N ASN A 26 -24.03 2.50 5.07
CA ASN A 26 -23.91 2.53 6.53
C ASN A 26 -22.96 1.44 7.04
N LEU A 27 -23.14 0.19 6.56
CA LEU A 27 -22.27 -0.93 6.88
C LEU A 27 -20.79 -0.63 6.53
N LEU A 28 -20.54 -0.10 5.33
CA LEU A 28 -19.20 0.29 4.90
C LEU A 28 -18.61 1.39 5.80
N GLN A 29 -19.40 2.40 6.16
CA GLN A 29 -18.96 3.45 7.07
C GLN A 29 -18.57 2.90 8.45
N HIS A 30 -19.31 1.91 8.96
CA HIS A 30 -18.95 1.23 10.21
C HIS A 30 -17.65 0.43 10.09
N ILE A 31 -17.46 -0.32 9.01
CA ILE A 31 -16.21 -1.04 8.74
C ILE A 31 -15.03 -0.07 8.68
N VAL A 32 -15.14 1.02 7.90
CA VAL A 32 -14.10 2.05 7.78
C VAL A 32 -13.83 2.74 9.12
N ARG A 33 -14.85 2.96 9.96
CA ARG A 33 -14.67 3.55 11.28
C ARG A 33 -13.91 2.61 12.23
N LEU A 34 -14.28 1.33 12.27
CA LEU A 34 -13.65 0.33 13.15
C LEU A 34 -12.20 0.02 12.77
N THR A 35 -11.87 0.20 11.50
CA THR A 35 -10.53 -0.07 10.94
C THR A 35 -9.71 1.20 10.73
N ASN A 36 -10.12 2.32 11.34
CA ASN A 36 -9.44 3.61 11.18
C ASN A 36 -7.97 3.51 11.66
N PRO A 37 -6.97 3.79 10.80
CA PRO A 37 -5.55 3.65 11.13
C PRO A 37 -5.06 4.51 12.30
N SER A 38 -5.76 5.59 12.64
CA SER A 38 -5.39 6.45 13.76
C SER A 38 -5.81 5.89 15.12
N HIS A 39 -6.72 4.90 15.13
CA HIS A 39 -7.34 4.35 16.34
C HIS A 39 -7.30 2.82 16.41
N SER A 40 -6.87 2.15 15.35
CA SER A 40 -6.78 0.69 15.26
C SER A 40 -5.45 0.28 14.64
N MET A 41 -4.95 -0.88 15.03
CA MET A 41 -3.74 -1.50 14.50
C MET A 41 -4.09 -2.83 13.84
N PHE A 42 -3.61 -3.05 12.62
CA PHE A 42 -3.78 -4.34 11.96
C PHE A 42 -2.67 -5.30 12.37
N ILE A 43 -3.05 -6.42 12.99
CA ILE A 43 -2.13 -7.46 13.42
C ILE A 43 -2.25 -8.65 12.47
N GLU A 44 -1.25 -8.84 11.62
CA GLU A 44 -1.26 -9.86 10.56
C GLU A 44 -1.43 -11.27 11.10
N ALA A 45 -0.73 -11.62 12.19
CA ALA A 45 -0.83 -12.93 12.83
C ALA A 45 -2.24 -13.27 13.34
N MET A 46 -3.05 -12.26 13.63
CA MET A 46 -4.42 -12.42 14.12
C MET A 46 -5.48 -12.16 13.02
N ILE A 47 -5.06 -11.67 11.85
CA ILE A 47 -5.94 -11.33 10.72
C ILE A 47 -7.09 -10.41 11.19
N GLY A 48 -6.74 -9.32 11.89
CA GLY A 48 -7.71 -8.43 12.49
C GLY A 48 -7.14 -7.09 12.96
N TRP A 49 -8.05 -6.19 13.31
CA TRP A 49 -7.79 -4.86 13.85
C TRP A 49 -8.04 -4.83 15.35
N PHE A 50 -7.14 -4.19 16.07
CA PHE A 50 -7.15 -4.10 17.51
C PHE A 50 -7.00 -2.65 17.97
N ASP A 51 -7.60 -2.30 19.11
CA ASP A 51 -7.36 -1.02 19.75
C ASP A 51 -6.03 -1.02 20.53
N ALA A 52 -5.64 0.13 21.07
CA ALA A 52 -4.44 0.27 21.91
C ALA A 52 -4.55 -0.43 23.29
N GLY A 53 -5.73 -0.95 23.63
CA GLY A 53 -5.98 -1.80 24.80
C GLY A 53 -5.82 -3.30 24.50
N GLY A 54 -5.65 -3.68 23.23
CA GLY A 54 -5.57 -5.07 22.80
C GLY A 54 -6.94 -5.72 22.55
N HIS A 55 -8.03 -4.95 22.52
CA HIS A 55 -9.36 -5.48 22.20
C HIS A 55 -9.52 -5.58 20.68
N GLU A 56 -10.03 -6.73 20.21
CA GLU A 56 -10.39 -6.92 18.81
C GLU A 56 -11.56 -5.99 18.44
N LEU A 57 -11.33 -5.12 17.45
CA LEU A 57 -12.34 -4.22 16.90
C LEU A 57 -13.06 -4.86 15.71
N LEU A 58 -12.29 -5.54 14.84
CA LEU A 58 -12.80 -6.19 13.65
C LEU A 58 -11.84 -7.31 13.22
N GLY A 59 -12.35 -8.49 12.91
CA GLY A 59 -11.52 -9.60 12.43
C GLY A 59 -12.32 -10.66 11.70
N MET A 60 -11.74 -11.85 11.53
CA MET A 60 -12.35 -12.90 10.71
C MET A 60 -13.72 -13.37 11.19
N ARG A 61 -14.00 -13.31 12.50
CA ARG A 61 -15.32 -13.64 13.06
C ARG A 61 -16.41 -12.69 12.53
N PHE A 62 -16.08 -11.40 12.41
CA PHE A 62 -16.99 -10.42 11.82
C PHE A 62 -17.28 -10.74 10.35
N PHE A 63 -16.27 -11.02 9.53
CA PHE A 63 -16.48 -11.36 8.11
C PHE A 63 -17.25 -12.67 7.91
N ASN A 64 -17.11 -13.63 8.84
CA ASN A 64 -17.94 -14.84 8.84
C ASN A 64 -19.41 -14.52 9.06
N LEU A 65 -19.73 -13.71 10.08
CA LEU A 65 -21.11 -13.28 10.34
C LEU A 65 -21.67 -12.43 9.21
N LEU A 66 -20.85 -11.51 8.68
CA LEU A 66 -21.24 -10.64 7.58
C LEU A 66 -21.63 -11.44 6.34
N GLU A 67 -20.83 -12.45 5.97
CA GLU A 67 -21.17 -13.33 4.84
C GLU A 67 -22.46 -14.11 5.06
N LEU A 68 -22.78 -14.54 6.28
CA LEU A 68 -24.08 -15.15 6.59
C LEU A 68 -25.24 -14.17 6.42
N CYS A 69 -25.04 -12.89 6.70
CA CYS A 69 -26.08 -11.86 6.61
C CYS A 69 -26.33 -11.40 5.17
N VAL A 70 -25.27 -11.13 4.39
CA VAL A 70 -25.41 -10.52 3.05
C VAL A 70 -25.15 -11.48 1.90
N GLY A 71 -24.68 -12.70 2.20
CA GLY A 71 -24.30 -13.71 1.22
C GLY A 71 -23.10 -13.32 0.36
N GLN A 72 -22.76 -14.20 -0.59
CA GLN A 72 -21.64 -14.00 -1.52
C GLN A 72 -21.81 -12.72 -2.36
N VAL A 73 -23.04 -12.46 -2.83
CA VAL A 73 -23.33 -11.31 -3.69
C VAL A 73 -23.20 -10.00 -2.93
N GLY A 74 -23.72 -9.93 -1.69
CA GLY A 74 -23.59 -8.73 -0.87
C GLY A 74 -22.15 -8.45 -0.48
N LEU A 75 -21.36 -9.49 -0.20
CA LEU A 75 -19.94 -9.33 0.11
C LEU A 75 -19.12 -8.86 -1.11
N ALA A 76 -19.44 -9.34 -2.32
CA ALA A 76 -18.85 -8.84 -3.57
C ALA A 76 -19.28 -7.39 -3.89
N CYS A 77 -20.52 -7.02 -3.55
CA CYS A 77 -21.00 -5.64 -3.65
C CYS A 77 -20.18 -4.72 -2.71
N LEU A 78 -19.95 -5.15 -1.48
CA LEU A 78 -19.11 -4.42 -0.53
C LEU A 78 -17.66 -4.26 -1.03
N ASP A 79 -17.05 -5.31 -1.60
CA ASP A 79 -15.71 -5.19 -2.23
C ASP A 79 -15.70 -4.12 -3.32
N SER A 80 -16.73 -4.10 -4.18
CA SER A 80 -16.86 -3.11 -5.26
C SER A 80 -16.96 -1.69 -4.73
N LEU A 81 -17.66 -1.48 -3.60
CA LEU A 81 -17.74 -0.16 -2.97
C LEU A 81 -16.38 0.27 -2.40
N VAL A 82 -15.67 -0.64 -1.73
CA VAL A 82 -14.32 -0.37 -1.22
C VAL A 82 -13.34 -0.09 -2.36
N HIS A 83 -13.43 -0.82 -3.48
CA HIS A 83 -12.62 -0.61 -4.68
C HIS A 83 -12.72 0.83 -5.19
N ILE A 84 -13.94 1.37 -5.27
CA ILE A 84 -14.17 2.74 -5.72
C ILE A 84 -13.68 3.77 -4.69
N LEU A 85 -13.82 3.50 -3.38
CA LEU A 85 -13.22 4.37 -2.34
C LEU A 85 -11.69 4.43 -2.47
N ILE A 86 -11.05 3.29 -2.76
CA ILE A 86 -9.60 3.26 -3.03
C ILE A 86 -9.28 4.07 -4.28
N LYS A 87 -10.03 3.87 -5.37
CA LYS A 87 -9.84 4.64 -6.61
C LYS A 87 -9.90 6.15 -6.35
N HIS A 88 -10.94 6.62 -5.66
CA HIS A 88 -11.08 8.03 -5.34
C HIS A 88 -9.95 8.55 -4.44
N SER A 89 -9.56 7.76 -3.42
CA SER A 89 -8.45 8.09 -2.53
C SER A 89 -7.12 8.15 -3.28
N MET A 90 -6.91 7.26 -4.25
CA MET A 90 -5.75 7.23 -5.14
C MET A 90 -5.66 8.48 -6.00
N GLU A 91 -6.72 8.78 -6.75
CA GLU A 91 -6.80 9.97 -7.61
C GLU A 91 -6.51 11.25 -6.81
N ASN A 92 -7.11 11.39 -5.62
CA ASN A 92 -6.88 12.54 -4.75
C ASN A 92 -5.46 12.61 -4.18
N THR A 93 -4.83 11.46 -3.94
CA THR A 93 -3.46 11.41 -3.42
C THR A 93 -2.45 11.74 -4.50
N VAL A 94 -2.61 11.18 -5.70
CA VAL A 94 -1.76 11.47 -6.86
C VAL A 94 -1.89 12.93 -7.29
N LYS A 95 -3.11 13.48 -7.33
CA LYS A 95 -3.30 14.93 -7.53
C LYS A 95 -2.57 15.75 -6.47
N GLY A 96 -2.65 15.36 -5.20
CA GLY A 96 -1.92 16.01 -4.11
C GLY A 96 -0.40 15.95 -4.28
N LEU A 97 0.14 14.83 -4.76
CA LEU A 97 1.56 14.68 -5.05
C LEU A 97 1.99 15.55 -6.23
N HIS A 98 1.19 15.63 -7.30
CA HIS A 98 1.44 16.57 -8.39
C HIS A 98 1.50 18.02 -7.88
N THR A 99 0.55 18.44 -7.03
CA THR A 99 0.56 19.80 -6.45
C THR A 99 1.74 20.05 -5.50
N LEU A 100 2.29 19.00 -4.88
CA LEU A 100 3.48 19.14 -4.04
C LEU A 100 4.70 19.53 -4.88
N VAL A 101 4.73 19.07 -6.14
CA VAL A 101 5.80 19.27 -7.13
C VAL A 101 5.50 20.42 -8.09
N ASP A 102 4.56 21.31 -7.72
CA ASP A 102 4.24 22.50 -8.50
C ASP A 102 5.50 23.31 -8.87
N ALA A 103 5.45 24.00 -10.01
CA ALA A 103 6.58 24.73 -10.60
C ALA A 103 7.34 25.64 -9.62
N LYS A 104 6.69 26.14 -8.57
CA LYS A 104 7.30 26.96 -7.51
C LYS A 104 8.31 26.21 -6.64
N ARG A 105 8.12 24.90 -6.43
CA ARG A 105 9.01 24.03 -5.62
C ARG A 105 9.94 23.18 -6.46
N GLN A 106 9.74 23.13 -7.78
CA GLN A 106 10.53 22.30 -8.69
C GLN A 106 12.03 22.62 -8.61
N GLY A 107 12.40 23.91 -8.58
CA GLY A 107 13.80 24.32 -8.48
C GLY A 107 14.48 23.86 -7.18
N ASP A 108 13.75 23.83 -6.07
CA ASP A 108 14.26 23.29 -4.81
C ASP A 108 14.39 21.77 -4.92
N LEU A 109 13.37 21.08 -5.41
CA LEU A 109 13.38 19.62 -5.61
C LEU A 109 14.53 19.14 -6.51
N THR A 110 14.83 19.85 -7.60
CA THR A 110 15.98 19.52 -8.46
C THR A 110 17.30 19.62 -7.70
N LYS A 111 17.52 20.71 -6.94
CA LYS A 111 18.72 20.84 -6.10
C LYS A 111 18.83 19.71 -5.07
N MET A 112 17.69 19.25 -4.54
CA MET A 112 17.69 18.11 -3.61
C MET A 112 18.10 16.81 -4.32
N ASP A 113 17.60 16.62 -5.53
CA ASP A 113 17.92 15.45 -6.35
C ASP A 113 19.43 15.39 -6.65
N ASP A 114 20.03 16.54 -6.98
CA ASP A 114 21.47 16.66 -7.19
C ASP A 114 22.28 16.32 -5.92
N LEU A 115 21.84 16.80 -4.76
CA LEU A 115 22.52 16.56 -3.47
C LEU A 115 22.46 15.11 -3.00
N LEU A 116 21.36 14.42 -3.29
CA LEU A 116 21.20 13.00 -2.97
C LEU A 116 21.84 12.09 -4.02
N GLY A 117 22.01 12.56 -5.25
CA GLY A 117 22.64 11.80 -6.32
C GLY A 117 21.86 10.53 -6.70
N PRO A 118 22.43 9.67 -7.56
CA PRO A 118 21.73 8.51 -8.08
C PRO A 118 21.43 7.42 -7.01
N PRO A 119 20.39 6.60 -7.20
CA PRO A 119 19.82 5.68 -6.20
C PRO A 119 20.76 4.67 -5.52
N MET A 120 21.96 4.42 -6.04
CA MET A 120 22.92 3.46 -5.48
C MET A 120 24.26 4.09 -5.05
N SER A 121 24.37 5.41 -5.14
CA SER A 121 25.54 6.18 -4.72
C SER A 121 25.42 6.66 -3.27
N ILE A 122 26.52 6.97 -2.60
CA ILE A 122 26.44 7.65 -1.29
C ILE A 122 26.26 9.15 -1.57
N PRO A 123 25.26 9.83 -0.99
CA PRO A 123 25.06 11.26 -1.16
C PRO A 123 26.29 12.09 -0.77
N LEU A 124 26.53 13.21 -1.47
CA LEU A 124 27.70 14.07 -1.29
C LEU A 124 27.87 14.57 0.15
N MET A 125 26.77 14.95 0.81
CA MET A 125 26.76 15.42 2.21
C MET A 125 26.28 14.33 3.19
N GLY A 126 26.25 13.07 2.73
CA GLY A 126 25.85 11.90 3.50
C GLY A 126 24.53 12.08 4.24
N TRP A 127 24.54 11.83 5.55
CA TRP A 127 23.37 11.85 6.41
C TRP A 127 22.69 13.24 6.52
N LEU A 128 23.45 14.33 6.42
CA LEU A 128 22.91 15.68 6.56
C LEU A 128 21.96 16.04 5.42
N SER A 129 22.19 15.52 4.21
CA SER A 129 21.28 15.69 3.07
C SER A 129 19.87 15.25 3.41
N TYR A 130 19.71 14.03 3.96
CA TYR A 130 18.39 13.50 4.30
C TYR A 130 17.68 14.32 5.39
N LYS A 131 18.39 14.75 6.44
CA LYS A 131 17.81 15.59 7.50
C LYS A 131 17.28 16.92 6.97
N GLN A 132 18.04 17.59 6.10
CA GLN A 132 17.63 18.84 5.48
C GLN A 132 16.38 18.63 4.61
N MET A 133 16.35 17.55 3.83
CA MET A 133 15.26 17.25 2.90
C MET A 133 13.96 16.89 3.60
N VAL A 134 14.04 16.08 4.66
CA VAL A 134 12.87 15.73 5.47
C VAL A 134 12.26 16.99 6.11
N LYS A 135 13.10 17.92 6.57
CA LYS A 135 12.65 19.18 7.19
C LYS A 135 11.94 20.10 6.20
N MET A 136 12.39 20.15 4.95
CA MET A 136 11.84 21.04 3.92
C MET A 136 10.37 20.73 3.60
N LEU A 137 10.00 19.46 3.61
CA LEU A 137 8.65 18.98 3.25
C LEU A 137 7.81 18.57 4.47
N HIS A 138 8.24 18.96 5.67
CA HIS A 138 7.64 18.51 6.93
C HIS A 138 6.14 18.79 7.04
N SER A 139 5.67 19.96 6.58
CA SER A 139 4.25 20.34 6.65
C SER A 139 3.35 19.49 5.75
N SER A 140 3.90 18.83 4.72
CA SER A 140 3.14 18.01 3.78
C SER A 140 3.02 16.55 4.22
N TRP A 141 3.90 16.07 5.10
CA TRP A 141 3.92 14.67 5.53
C TRP A 141 2.70 14.24 6.35
N GLY A 142 2.14 15.14 7.16
CA GLY A 142 0.94 14.86 7.95
C GLY A 142 -0.26 14.45 7.10
N SER A 143 -0.59 15.23 6.06
CA SER A 143 -1.70 14.87 5.16
C SER A 143 -1.39 13.62 4.34
N LEU A 144 -0.13 13.44 3.91
CA LEU A 144 0.25 12.29 3.09
C LEU A 144 0.15 10.97 3.87
N VAL A 145 0.56 10.94 5.15
CA VAL A 145 0.46 9.71 5.96
C VAL A 145 -1.00 9.30 6.15
N GLU A 146 -1.92 10.24 6.38
CA GLU A 146 -3.35 9.95 6.53
C GLU A 146 -3.94 9.37 5.24
N LYS A 147 -3.60 9.97 4.08
CA LYS A 147 -4.04 9.50 2.77
C LYS A 147 -3.53 8.09 2.47
N LEU A 148 -2.23 7.84 2.68
CA LEU A 148 -1.63 6.53 2.47
C LEU A 148 -2.22 5.48 3.42
N ALA A 149 -2.34 5.79 4.71
CA ALA A 149 -2.95 4.89 5.69
C ALA A 149 -4.40 4.55 5.31
N THR A 150 -5.17 5.52 4.81
CA THR A 150 -6.54 5.28 4.33
C THR A 150 -6.56 4.31 3.14
N ILE A 151 -5.67 4.49 2.16
CA ILE A 151 -5.55 3.57 1.03
C ILE A 151 -5.22 2.15 1.50
N GLY A 152 -4.23 2.01 2.40
CA GLY A 152 -3.82 0.70 2.90
C GLY A 152 -4.85 0.03 3.79
N GLN A 153 -5.57 0.79 4.61
CA GLN A 153 -6.73 0.32 5.37
C GLN A 153 -7.76 -0.33 4.46
N LEU A 154 -8.19 0.38 3.42
CA LEU A 154 -9.19 -0.11 2.48
C LEU A 154 -8.67 -1.35 1.74
N GLN A 155 -7.39 -1.38 1.39
CA GLN A 155 -6.74 -2.55 0.77
C GLN A 155 -6.71 -3.78 1.69
N LEU A 156 -6.44 -3.60 2.99
CA LEU A 156 -6.54 -4.67 3.99
C LEU A 156 -7.98 -5.19 4.11
N VAL A 157 -8.98 -4.29 4.14
CA VAL A 157 -10.39 -4.68 4.15
C VAL A 157 -10.73 -5.52 2.91
N ARG A 158 -10.32 -5.11 1.70
CA ARG A 158 -10.53 -5.90 0.48
C ARG A 158 -9.84 -7.26 0.54
N THR A 159 -8.69 -7.36 1.19
CA THR A 159 -7.97 -8.63 1.37
C THR A 159 -8.77 -9.61 2.20
N LEU A 160 -9.35 -9.18 3.33
CA LEU A 160 -10.19 -10.04 4.15
C LEU A 160 -11.52 -10.38 3.47
N ILE A 161 -12.12 -9.43 2.73
CA ILE A 161 -13.30 -9.70 1.91
C ILE A 161 -12.99 -10.76 0.85
N SER A 162 -11.90 -10.61 0.09
CA SER A 162 -11.46 -11.56 -0.94
C SER A 162 -11.19 -12.94 -0.34
N PHE A 163 -10.48 -12.99 0.79
CA PHE A 163 -10.22 -14.23 1.53
C PHE A 163 -11.53 -14.94 1.91
N LYS A 164 -12.49 -14.19 2.46
CA LYS A 164 -13.79 -14.74 2.87
C LYS A 164 -14.62 -15.20 1.67
N LEU A 165 -14.68 -14.41 0.59
CA LEU A 165 -15.35 -14.80 -0.67
C LEU A 165 -14.77 -16.11 -1.21
N ARG A 166 -13.44 -16.21 -1.27
CA ARG A 166 -12.73 -17.40 -1.75
C ARG A 166 -13.02 -18.62 -0.89
N SER A 167 -12.92 -18.47 0.43
CA SER A 167 -13.20 -19.55 1.38
C SER A 167 -14.64 -20.05 1.26
N ALA A 168 -15.62 -19.15 1.22
CA ALA A 168 -17.03 -19.51 1.07
C ALA A 168 -17.32 -20.19 -0.27
N CYS A 169 -16.73 -19.69 -1.37
CA CYS A 169 -16.91 -20.25 -2.70
C CYS A 169 -16.31 -21.66 -2.83
N LYS A 170 -15.10 -21.89 -2.30
CA LYS A 170 -14.47 -23.23 -2.29
C LYS A 170 -15.32 -24.28 -1.57
N ILE A 171 -15.99 -23.90 -0.49
CA ILE A 171 -16.84 -24.83 0.28
C ILE A 171 -18.18 -25.06 -0.43
N LYS A 172 -18.84 -23.98 -0.88
CA LYS A 172 -20.22 -24.05 -1.40
C LYS A 172 -20.30 -24.40 -2.89
N ALA A 173 -19.25 -24.13 -3.66
CA ALA A 173 -19.26 -24.18 -5.12
C ALA A 173 -17.89 -24.59 -5.71
N ASN A 174 -17.23 -25.59 -5.12
CA ASN A 174 -15.88 -26.04 -5.48
C ASN A 174 -15.66 -26.21 -7.00
N THR A 175 -16.57 -26.91 -7.69
CA THR A 175 -16.44 -27.15 -9.14
C THR A 175 -16.39 -25.85 -9.95
N ILE A 176 -17.20 -24.85 -9.58
CA ILE A 176 -17.20 -23.54 -10.24
C ILE A 176 -15.91 -22.80 -9.93
N THR A 177 -15.48 -22.80 -8.66
CA THR A 177 -14.23 -22.15 -8.26
C THR A 177 -13.05 -22.73 -9.04
N SER A 178 -12.93 -24.07 -9.12
CA SER A 178 -11.85 -24.74 -9.86
C SER A 178 -11.89 -24.42 -11.35
N ALA A 179 -13.08 -24.42 -11.98
CA ALA A 179 -13.23 -24.07 -13.39
C ALA A 179 -12.79 -22.62 -13.66
N VAL A 180 -13.18 -21.69 -12.79
CA VAL A 180 -12.76 -20.28 -12.91
C VAL A 180 -11.26 -20.16 -12.67
N GLU A 181 -10.69 -20.79 -11.63
CA GLU A 181 -9.24 -20.80 -11.35
C GLU A 181 -8.41 -21.27 -12.56
N VAL A 182 -8.82 -22.38 -13.20
CA VAL A 182 -8.16 -22.90 -14.41
C VAL A 182 -8.26 -21.89 -15.55
N LEU A 183 -9.43 -21.31 -15.76
CA LEU A 183 -9.64 -20.34 -16.83
C LEU A 183 -8.80 -19.07 -16.63
N VAL A 184 -8.80 -18.53 -15.41
CA VAL A 184 -7.96 -17.39 -15.01
C VAL A 184 -6.49 -17.68 -15.28
N SER A 185 -6.01 -18.84 -14.83
CA SER A 185 -4.61 -19.24 -14.99
C SER A 185 -4.23 -19.34 -16.47
N SER A 186 -5.11 -19.88 -17.30
CA SER A 186 -4.90 -19.96 -18.75
C SER A 186 -4.82 -18.58 -19.40
N LEU A 187 -5.64 -17.62 -18.97
CA LEU A 187 -5.60 -16.24 -19.46
C LEU A 187 -4.31 -15.52 -19.05
N TYR A 188 -3.81 -15.74 -17.83
CA TYR A 188 -2.52 -15.19 -17.39
C TYR A 188 -1.35 -15.67 -18.24
N MET A 189 -1.36 -16.94 -18.67
CA MET A 189 -0.33 -17.47 -19.59
C MET A 189 -0.38 -16.79 -20.96
N HIS A 190 -1.56 -16.33 -21.39
CA HIS A 190 -1.77 -15.64 -22.66
C HIS A 190 -1.72 -14.11 -22.56
N LYS A 191 -1.38 -13.54 -21.38
CA LYS A 191 -1.41 -12.09 -21.11
C LYS A 191 -0.63 -11.26 -22.13
N ARG A 192 0.48 -11.79 -22.66
CA ARG A 192 1.30 -11.13 -23.71
C ARG A 192 0.61 -10.96 -25.07
N VAL A 193 -0.47 -11.71 -25.32
CA VAL A 193 -1.27 -11.63 -26.56
C VAL A 193 -2.33 -10.53 -26.45
N PHE A 194 -2.90 -10.36 -25.26
CA PHE A 194 -3.98 -9.41 -24.94
C PHE A 194 -3.48 -7.96 -24.73
N GLU A 195 -2.26 -7.77 -24.23
CA GLU A 195 -1.65 -6.43 -24.06
C GLU A 195 -1.37 -5.68 -25.38
N ARG A 196 -1.50 -6.36 -26.53
CA ARG A 196 -1.24 -5.77 -27.86
C ARG A 196 -2.39 -4.90 -28.39
N GLY A 197 -3.51 -4.82 -27.67
CA GLY A 197 -4.62 -3.90 -27.96
C GLY A 197 -5.49 -4.26 -29.16
N ASP A 198 -5.15 -5.31 -29.90
CA ASP A 198 -5.83 -5.79 -31.12
C ASP A 198 -7.00 -6.74 -30.80
N GLU A 199 -7.65 -6.54 -29.64
CA GLU A 199 -8.73 -7.41 -29.18
C GLU A 199 -10.05 -7.09 -29.87
N ASP A 200 -10.64 -8.10 -30.50
CA ASP A 200 -12.02 -8.09 -30.98
C ASP A 200 -13.00 -7.83 -29.81
N GLU A 201 -14.16 -7.23 -30.12
CA GLU A 201 -15.21 -6.90 -29.15
C GLU A 201 -15.70 -8.13 -28.37
N THR A 202 -15.72 -9.29 -29.03
CA THR A 202 -16.02 -10.60 -28.45
C THR A 202 -15.08 -10.96 -27.31
N VAL A 203 -13.77 -10.74 -27.50
CA VAL A 203 -12.73 -11.05 -26.50
C VAL A 203 -12.87 -10.14 -25.30
N ARG A 204 -13.13 -8.84 -25.50
CA ARG A 204 -13.35 -7.88 -24.41
C ARG A 204 -14.57 -8.24 -23.57
N PHE A 205 -15.68 -8.62 -24.21
CA PHE A 205 -16.88 -9.07 -23.51
C PHE A 205 -16.62 -10.34 -22.71
N PHE A 206 -15.88 -11.30 -23.28
CA PHE A 206 -15.47 -12.50 -22.57
C PHE A 206 -14.61 -12.19 -21.33
N LEU A 207 -13.57 -11.37 -21.48
CA LEU A 207 -12.70 -10.96 -20.37
C LEU A 207 -13.47 -10.22 -19.27
N HIS A 208 -14.44 -9.38 -19.63
CA HIS A 208 -15.33 -8.73 -18.68
C HIS A 208 -16.13 -9.75 -17.87
N ASN A 209 -16.76 -10.73 -18.53
CA ASN A 209 -17.54 -11.77 -17.86
C ASN A 209 -16.66 -12.62 -16.92
N ILE A 210 -15.43 -12.94 -17.32
CA ILE A 210 -14.51 -13.68 -16.46
C ILE A 210 -14.09 -12.87 -15.24
N LYS A 211 -13.82 -11.58 -15.38
CA LYS A 211 -13.55 -10.68 -14.23
C LYS A 211 -14.73 -10.64 -13.25
N GLU A 212 -15.95 -10.62 -13.76
CA GLU A 212 -17.13 -10.68 -12.90
C GLU A 212 -17.19 -11.99 -12.10
N LYS A 213 -16.94 -13.15 -12.75
CA LYS A 213 -16.91 -14.45 -12.05
C LYS A 213 -15.74 -14.56 -11.07
N GLN A 214 -14.58 -14.00 -11.39
CA GLN A 214 -13.43 -13.90 -10.50
C GLN A 214 -13.78 -13.16 -9.21
N ASN A 215 -14.47 -12.02 -9.32
CA ASN A 215 -14.89 -11.22 -8.17
C ASN A 215 -15.81 -12.03 -7.25
N PHE A 216 -16.80 -12.73 -7.82
CA PHE A 216 -17.67 -13.62 -7.04
C PHE A 216 -16.95 -14.80 -6.40
N CYS A 217 -15.83 -15.26 -6.96
CA CYS A 217 -15.06 -16.35 -6.38
C CYS A 217 -13.96 -15.87 -5.42
N GLY A 218 -13.79 -14.57 -5.20
CA GLY A 218 -12.64 -14.04 -4.45
C GLY A 218 -11.29 -14.37 -5.12
N LEU A 219 -11.28 -14.58 -6.43
CA LEU A 219 -10.09 -14.93 -7.22
C LEU A 219 -9.43 -13.69 -7.82
N PHE A 220 -9.17 -12.72 -6.96
CA PHE A 220 -8.45 -11.50 -7.29
C PHE A 220 -7.44 -11.17 -6.20
N SER A 221 -6.40 -10.44 -6.59
CA SER A 221 -5.33 -9.97 -5.71
C SER A 221 -5.48 -8.47 -5.47
N PRO A 222 -6.04 -8.01 -4.34
CA PRO A 222 -6.34 -6.58 -4.11
C PRO A 222 -5.14 -5.65 -4.28
N PHE A 223 -3.95 -6.10 -3.84
CA PHE A 223 -2.71 -5.34 -3.97
C PHE A 223 -2.17 -5.26 -5.41
N GLN A 224 -2.66 -6.08 -6.35
CA GLN A 224 -2.24 -6.06 -7.76
C GLN A 224 -3.16 -5.21 -8.67
N VAL A 225 -4.19 -4.59 -8.09
CA VAL A 225 -5.16 -3.81 -8.86
C VAL A 225 -4.59 -2.43 -9.23
N ILE A 226 -4.70 -2.09 -10.51
CA ILE A 226 -4.47 -0.73 -11.03
C ILE A 226 -5.79 0.03 -11.00
N TYR A 227 -5.83 1.11 -10.23
CA TYR A 227 -7.02 1.94 -10.00
C TYR A 227 -7.06 3.18 -10.89
N ILE A 228 -5.88 3.68 -11.26
CA ILE A 228 -5.70 4.94 -11.97
C ILE A 228 -4.94 4.76 -13.28
N SER A 229 -4.99 5.77 -14.13
CA SER A 229 -4.24 5.81 -15.40
C SER A 229 -3.56 7.16 -15.62
N GLU A 230 -3.41 7.97 -14.57
CA GLU A 230 -2.69 9.23 -14.64
C GLU A 230 -1.17 9.01 -14.72
N ASP A 231 -0.47 9.99 -15.28
CA ASP A 231 1.00 9.98 -15.29
C ASP A 231 1.59 10.16 -13.88
N PRO A 232 2.75 9.55 -13.61
CA PRO A 232 3.43 9.65 -12.33
C PRO A 232 3.88 11.10 -12.04
N PRO A 233 3.76 11.56 -10.79
CA PRO A 233 4.37 12.82 -10.36
C PRO A 233 5.89 12.84 -10.60
N MET A 234 6.42 14.01 -10.93
CA MET A 234 7.87 14.18 -11.01
C MET A 234 8.52 13.87 -9.65
N PHE A 235 9.69 13.24 -9.66
CA PHE A 235 10.43 12.84 -8.45
C PHE A 235 9.64 11.93 -7.49
N LEU A 236 8.59 11.23 -7.96
CA LEU A 236 7.69 10.41 -7.13
C LEU A 236 8.42 9.51 -6.13
N THR A 237 9.33 8.67 -6.62
CA THR A 237 10.07 7.69 -5.82
C THR A 237 10.95 8.35 -4.77
N ARG A 238 11.59 9.47 -5.12
CA ARG A 238 12.40 10.27 -4.20
C ARG A 238 11.53 10.86 -3.10
N LEU A 239 10.42 11.49 -3.44
CA LEU A 239 9.47 12.05 -2.47
C LEU A 239 8.94 10.98 -1.52
N LEU A 240 8.56 9.82 -2.05
CA LEU A 240 8.04 8.72 -1.25
C LEU A 240 9.13 8.07 -0.37
N SER A 241 10.38 8.02 -0.81
CA SER A 241 11.51 7.57 0.03
C SER A 241 11.77 8.54 1.18
N LEU A 242 11.78 9.86 0.91
CA LEU A 242 11.92 10.90 1.93
C LEU A 242 10.75 10.90 2.92
N PHE A 243 9.53 10.70 2.42
CA PHE A 243 8.36 10.47 3.25
C PHE A 243 8.59 9.27 4.18
N SER A 244 9.02 8.13 3.65
CA SER A 244 9.27 6.91 4.45
C SER A 244 10.30 7.16 5.55
N ILE A 245 11.42 7.80 5.21
CA ILE A 245 12.46 8.19 6.17
C ILE A 245 11.91 9.10 7.27
N SER A 246 11.07 10.08 6.91
CA SER A 246 10.44 10.98 7.88
C SER A 246 9.53 10.26 8.88
N GLN A 247 8.98 9.10 8.50
CA GLN A 247 8.08 8.33 9.34
C GLN A 247 8.82 7.35 10.28
N LEU A 248 10.08 6.96 10.01
CA LEU A 248 10.82 5.95 10.79
C LEU A 248 10.91 6.29 12.29
N SER A 249 11.16 7.56 12.59
CA SER A 249 11.25 8.07 13.98
C SER A 249 9.94 7.98 14.76
N ARG A 250 8.79 7.82 14.08
CA ARG A 250 7.46 7.74 14.69
C ARG A 250 7.09 6.33 15.14
N TYR A 251 7.85 5.32 14.73
CA TYR A 251 7.60 3.93 15.08
C TYR A 251 8.74 3.34 15.93
N VAL A 252 8.40 2.31 16.69
CA VAL A 252 9.31 1.47 17.46
C VAL A 252 9.16 0.04 16.97
N LEU A 253 10.27 -0.66 16.81
CA LEU A 253 10.25 -2.06 16.43
C LEU A 253 9.85 -2.90 17.64
N ASP A 254 8.69 -3.55 17.54
CA ASP A 254 8.20 -4.51 18.53
C ASP A 254 8.55 -5.91 18.03
N VAL A 255 9.54 -6.52 18.68
CA VAL A 255 10.04 -7.86 18.33
C VAL A 255 8.99 -8.95 18.61
N HIS A 256 8.12 -8.76 19.60
CA HIS A 256 7.10 -9.75 19.95
C HIS A 256 5.97 -9.80 18.93
N LEU A 257 5.57 -8.63 18.42
CA LEU A 257 4.57 -8.53 17.37
C LEU A 257 5.18 -8.71 15.97
N GLY A 258 6.51 -8.69 15.86
CA GLY A 258 7.21 -8.67 14.58
C GLY A 258 6.73 -7.51 13.71
N ASN A 259 6.48 -6.34 14.30
CA ASN A 259 5.86 -5.20 13.64
C ASN A 259 6.42 -3.86 14.15
N LEU A 260 6.26 -2.79 13.37
CA LEU A 260 6.56 -1.43 13.79
C LEU A 260 5.31 -0.81 14.46
N THR A 261 5.41 -0.53 15.76
CA THR A 261 4.31 -0.01 16.58
C THR A 261 4.56 1.42 17.01
N SER A 262 3.50 2.11 17.44
CA SER A 262 3.64 3.47 17.97
C SER A 262 4.21 3.43 19.41
N PRO A 263 5.29 4.18 19.74
CA PRO A 263 5.88 4.21 21.09
C PRO A 263 4.93 4.73 22.17
N LEU A 264 3.99 5.59 21.77
CA LEU A 264 3.01 6.20 22.63
C LEU A 264 1.64 5.76 22.13
N LYS A 265 0.70 5.47 23.03
CA LYS A 265 -0.74 5.24 22.74
C LYS A 265 -1.45 6.47 22.13
N ARG A 266 -0.73 7.32 21.39
CA ARG A 266 -1.17 8.52 20.68
C ARG A 266 -1.06 8.28 19.18
N SER A 267 -2.19 8.48 18.47
CA SER A 267 -2.39 9.00 17.10
C SER A 267 -1.27 8.84 16.03
N THR A 268 -0.49 7.78 16.05
CA THR A 268 0.35 7.41 14.92
C THR A 268 -0.47 6.43 14.08
N ALA A 269 -0.50 6.66 12.76
CA ALA A 269 -1.24 5.77 11.87
C ALA A 269 -0.67 4.34 11.96
N ASP A 270 -1.53 3.35 11.79
CA ASP A 270 -1.15 1.94 11.68
C ASP A 270 -0.05 1.75 10.62
N PHE A 271 1.05 1.11 11.02
CA PHE A 271 2.20 0.89 10.15
C PHE A 271 1.82 0.06 8.92
N SER A 272 1.10 -1.05 9.12
CA SER A 272 0.69 -1.96 8.05
C SER A 272 -0.11 -1.20 6.98
N ALA A 273 -1.08 -0.40 7.42
CA ALA A 273 -1.87 0.46 6.55
C ALA A 273 -1.01 1.49 5.80
N VAL A 274 -0.04 2.15 6.45
CA VAL A 274 0.85 3.12 5.77
C VAL A 274 1.70 2.44 4.70
N ILE A 275 2.32 1.30 5.01
CA ILE A 275 3.16 0.54 4.08
C ILE A 275 2.37 0.04 2.88
N ILE A 276 1.20 -0.56 3.13
CA ILE A 276 0.36 -1.08 2.06
C ILE A 276 -0.14 0.07 1.19
N GLY A 277 -0.52 1.20 1.78
CA GLY A 277 -0.88 2.41 1.04
C GLY A 277 0.23 2.89 0.11
N LEU A 278 1.45 2.99 0.64
CA LEU A 278 2.65 3.37 -0.10
C LEU A 278 2.93 2.41 -1.27
N GLY A 279 2.94 1.10 -1.00
CA GLY A 279 3.15 0.09 -2.02
C GLY A 279 2.06 0.10 -3.09
N THR A 280 0.81 0.35 -2.69
CA THR A 280 -0.30 0.46 -3.64
C THR A 280 -0.11 1.64 -4.58
N ILE A 281 0.38 2.81 -4.09
CA ILE A 281 0.69 3.96 -4.96
C ILE A 281 1.79 3.61 -5.96
N LEU A 282 2.91 3.05 -5.50
CA LEU A 282 4.03 2.70 -6.36
C LEU A 282 3.60 1.72 -7.47
N ARG A 283 2.73 0.78 -7.14
CA ARG A 283 2.16 -0.19 -8.10
C ARG A 283 1.22 0.39 -9.14
N GLN A 284 0.74 1.63 -8.98
CA GLN A 284 -0.09 2.25 -10.02
C GLN A 284 0.72 2.56 -11.28
N PHE A 285 2.04 2.60 -11.18
CA PHE A 285 2.96 2.93 -12.26
C PHE A 285 3.81 1.71 -12.65
N ASP A 286 4.67 1.89 -13.65
CA ASP A 286 5.58 0.84 -14.10
C ASP A 286 6.44 0.29 -12.94
N SER A 287 6.79 -1.00 -13.05
CA SER A 287 7.64 -1.70 -12.08
C SER A 287 8.96 -0.97 -11.75
N PHE A 288 9.47 -0.16 -12.68
CA PHE A 288 10.59 0.75 -12.50
C PHE A 288 10.47 1.62 -11.24
N TYR A 289 9.28 2.16 -10.95
CA TYR A 289 9.07 3.05 -9.80
C TYR A 289 9.22 2.31 -8.46
N MET A 290 8.77 1.06 -8.39
CA MET A 290 8.98 0.22 -7.21
C MET A 290 10.47 -0.05 -7.00
N THR A 291 11.17 -0.48 -8.04
CA THR A 291 12.62 -0.76 -7.99
C THR A 291 13.42 0.48 -7.60
N GLN A 292 13.11 1.63 -8.19
CA GLN A 292 13.81 2.88 -7.90
C GLN A 292 13.53 3.37 -6.47
N TYR A 293 12.31 3.22 -5.95
CA TYR A 293 12.02 3.48 -4.53
C TYR A 293 12.87 2.59 -3.61
N ILE A 294 12.95 1.29 -3.90
CA ILE A 294 13.77 0.33 -3.12
C ILE A 294 15.23 0.78 -3.10
N GLN A 295 15.79 1.15 -4.25
CA GLN A 295 17.16 1.64 -4.35
C GLN A 295 17.38 2.90 -3.49
N PHE A 296 16.46 3.88 -3.49
CA PHE A 296 16.59 5.06 -2.63
C PHE A 296 16.50 4.74 -1.13
N MET A 297 15.69 3.76 -0.73
CA MET A 297 15.67 3.31 0.67
C MET A 297 16.97 2.61 1.05
N VAL A 298 17.52 1.79 0.15
CA VAL A 298 18.85 1.16 0.31
C VAL A 298 19.95 2.20 0.41
N GLN A 299 19.90 3.24 -0.42
CA GLN A 299 20.82 4.38 -0.36
C GLN A 299 20.86 4.99 1.04
N TYR A 300 19.68 5.21 1.62
CA TYR A 300 19.54 5.75 2.97
C TYR A 300 20.10 4.78 4.02
N ILE A 301 19.77 3.48 3.95
CA ILE A 301 20.29 2.46 4.87
C ILE A 301 21.83 2.47 4.87
N ARG A 302 22.46 2.44 3.68
CA ARG A 302 23.93 2.50 3.53
C ARG A 302 24.52 3.77 4.10
N THR A 303 23.86 4.91 3.86
CA THR A 303 24.30 6.21 4.37
C THR A 303 24.19 6.29 5.89
N ALA A 304 23.14 5.71 6.47
CA ALA A 304 22.95 5.59 7.91
C ALA A 304 24.06 4.73 8.52
N GLU A 305 24.27 3.51 8.02
CA GLU A 305 25.32 2.61 8.49
C GLU A 305 26.72 3.26 8.42
N ALA A 306 27.05 3.94 7.32
CA ALA A 306 28.33 4.63 7.16
C ALA A 306 28.51 5.78 8.17
N ALA A 307 27.46 6.55 8.46
CA ALA A 307 27.52 7.64 9.43
C ALA A 307 27.73 7.13 10.87
N PHE A 308 27.16 5.98 11.22
CA PHE A 308 27.29 5.38 12.56
C PHE A 308 28.63 4.66 12.76
N ASN A 309 29.16 4.01 11.72
CA ASN A 309 30.47 3.36 11.79
C ASN A 309 31.63 4.37 11.88
N ALA A 310 31.47 5.58 11.33
CA ALA A 310 32.49 6.63 11.37
C ALA A 310 32.58 7.38 12.72
N THR A 311 31.58 7.23 13.61
CA THR A 311 31.50 7.93 14.90
C THR A 311 32.01 7.09 16.08
N THR A 312 32.83 6.06 15.85
CA THR A 312 33.42 5.18 16.88
C THR A 312 34.48 5.83 17.78
N GLU A 313 34.39 7.13 18.04
CA GLU A 313 34.92 7.71 19.28
C GLU A 313 33.82 8.48 20.01
N THR A 314 33.60 8.11 21.28
CA THR A 314 32.75 8.70 22.34
C THR A 314 31.35 8.07 22.59
N PRO A 315 30.75 8.31 23.77
CA PRO A 315 30.92 7.60 25.02
C PRO A 315 29.71 6.69 25.35
N LYS A 316 29.89 5.76 26.31
CA LYS A 316 28.85 4.90 26.86
C LYS A 316 27.59 5.72 27.25
N GLY A 317 26.49 5.56 26.54
CA GLY A 317 25.16 6.02 27.00
C GLY A 317 24.22 6.65 25.98
N ALA A 318 24.62 6.90 24.73
CA ALA A 318 23.71 7.51 23.74
C ALA A 318 23.04 6.44 22.85
N THR A 319 21.75 6.19 23.08
CA THR A 319 20.85 5.35 22.26
C THR A 319 20.57 5.99 20.89
N HIS A 320 21.58 6.16 20.04
CA HIS A 320 21.44 6.60 18.65
C HIS A 320 21.46 5.43 17.64
N SER A 321 21.32 4.20 18.12
CA SER A 321 21.53 2.94 17.39
C SER A 321 20.33 2.42 16.54
N SER A 322 19.18 3.10 16.43
CA SER A 322 17.91 2.42 16.04
C SER A 322 17.29 2.73 14.66
N GLU A 323 17.85 3.61 13.82
CA GLU A 323 17.15 4.01 12.57
C GLU A 323 17.36 3.02 11.41
N ALA A 324 18.58 2.50 11.23
CA ALA A 324 18.87 1.55 10.13
C ALA A 324 18.06 0.25 10.23
N PRO A 325 17.94 -0.43 11.39
CA PRO A 325 17.10 -1.62 11.52
C PRO A 325 15.62 -1.34 11.19
N LYS A 326 15.08 -0.18 11.58
CA LYS A 326 13.70 0.22 11.25
C LYS A 326 13.52 0.43 9.74
N ALA A 327 14.50 1.05 9.08
CA ALA A 327 14.47 1.27 7.64
C ALA A 327 14.53 -0.05 6.86
N VAL A 328 15.36 -1.00 7.31
CA VAL A 328 15.41 -2.35 6.76
C VAL A 328 14.06 -3.05 6.95
N PHE A 329 13.49 -3.04 8.16
CA PHE A 329 12.19 -3.64 8.43
C PHE A 329 11.06 -3.02 7.60
N TRP A 330 11.05 -1.68 7.45
CA TRP A 330 10.12 -0.94 6.59
C TRP A 330 10.17 -1.45 5.15
N LEU A 331 11.38 -1.55 4.59
CA LEU A 331 11.60 -1.99 3.22
C LEU A 331 11.19 -3.46 3.02
N MET A 332 11.56 -4.35 3.95
CA MET A 332 11.19 -5.77 3.89
C MET A 332 9.67 -5.96 3.98
N SER A 333 9.00 -5.21 4.85
CA SER A 333 7.54 -5.24 4.99
C SER A 333 6.87 -4.82 3.68
N LEU A 334 7.37 -3.76 3.05
CA LEU A 334 6.87 -3.31 1.73
C LEU A 334 7.03 -4.41 0.68
N CYS A 335 8.22 -5.01 0.58
CA CYS A 335 8.52 -6.06 -0.40
C CYS A 335 7.63 -7.29 -0.17
N LYS A 336 7.43 -7.69 1.09
CA LYS A 336 6.52 -8.77 1.49
C LYS A 336 5.08 -8.50 1.04
N TYR A 337 4.52 -7.34 1.37
CA TYR A 337 3.12 -7.03 1.01
C TYR A 337 2.93 -6.87 -0.50
N MET A 338 3.92 -6.33 -1.20
CA MET A 338 3.85 -6.06 -2.63
C MET A 338 4.33 -7.22 -3.51
N ASP A 339 4.72 -8.35 -2.91
CA ASP A 339 5.21 -9.55 -3.61
C ASP A 339 6.36 -9.19 -4.58
N VAL A 340 7.33 -8.41 -4.07
CA VAL A 340 8.55 -8.07 -4.80
C VAL A 340 9.54 -9.23 -4.68
N SER A 341 10.14 -9.65 -5.80
CA SER A 341 11.12 -10.74 -5.80
C SER A 341 12.26 -10.47 -4.82
N GLY A 342 12.64 -11.49 -4.05
CA GLY A 342 13.79 -11.45 -3.14
C GLY A 342 15.08 -11.06 -3.84
N ASP A 343 15.26 -11.46 -5.12
CA ASP A 343 16.46 -11.14 -5.91
C ASP A 343 16.69 -9.62 -6.04
N VAL A 344 15.62 -8.83 -6.17
CA VAL A 344 15.71 -7.36 -6.29
C VAL A 344 16.18 -6.75 -4.97
N VAL A 345 15.78 -7.34 -3.86
CA VAL A 345 16.10 -6.87 -2.51
C VAL A 345 17.53 -7.28 -2.13
N GLU A 346 17.90 -8.54 -2.40
CA GLU A 346 19.23 -9.09 -2.14
C GLU A 346 20.31 -8.44 -3.00
N SER A 347 20.02 -8.14 -4.27
CA SER A 347 20.96 -7.43 -5.16
C SER A 347 21.24 -5.99 -4.72
N CYS A 348 20.37 -5.39 -3.89
CA CYS A 348 20.52 -4.00 -3.45
C CYS A 348 21.03 -3.88 -2.00
N LEU A 349 20.65 -4.78 -1.10
CA LEU A 349 20.96 -4.66 0.33
C LEU A 349 22.43 -4.98 0.67
N PRO A 350 23.06 -4.24 1.60
CA PRO A 350 24.34 -4.62 2.17
C PRO A 350 24.25 -5.94 2.96
N ALA A 351 25.31 -6.75 2.93
CA ALA A 351 25.37 -7.99 3.72
C ALA A 351 25.20 -7.76 5.23
N SER A 352 25.62 -6.61 5.75
CA SER A 352 25.41 -6.20 7.15
C SER A 352 23.93 -6.01 7.50
N ALA A 353 23.15 -5.44 6.59
CA ALA A 353 21.72 -5.18 6.79
C ALA A 353 20.89 -6.48 6.80
N LEU A 354 21.31 -7.48 6.01
CA LEU A 354 20.70 -8.82 6.01
C LEU A 354 20.95 -9.57 7.32
N ALA A 355 22.13 -9.39 7.93
CA ALA A 355 22.47 -10.02 9.20
C ALA A 355 21.62 -9.49 10.38
N ILE A 356 21.23 -8.21 10.36
CA ILE A 356 20.37 -7.57 11.37
C ILE A 356 18.97 -8.22 11.45
N LEU A 357 18.51 -8.85 10.36
CA LEU A 357 17.21 -9.52 10.32
C LEU A 357 17.26 -10.98 10.79
N GLN A 358 18.46 -11.58 10.88
CA GLN A 358 18.66 -12.97 11.29
C GLN A 358 18.97 -13.10 12.80
N SER A 359 19.24 -11.98 13.47
CA SER A 359 19.39 -11.85 14.93
C SER A 359 18.09 -11.45 15.60
#